data_AF-A0AA43FF62-F1
#
_entry.id   AF-A0AA43FF62-F1
#
_cell.length_a   1.000
_cell.length_b   1.000
_cell.length_c   1.000
_cell.angle_alpha   90.00
_cell.angle_beta   90.00
_cell.angle_gamma   90.00
#
_symmetry.space_group_name_H-M   'P 1'
#
loop_
_entity.id
_entity.type
_entity.pdbx_description
1 polymer ?
#
loop_
_entity_poly.entity_id
_entity_poly.type
_entity_poly.pdbx_seq_one_letter_code
_entity_poly.pdbx_strand_id
1 'polypeptide(L)'
;MPRTLGTGGVPMAYYFIATYDVTDEDIYAAYVREVGATVTKHGGLVLVSSRHPELVEGSVDPTQVVIQFPSEASARAWYADPDYQPLLALRFAATRNGSAVFASGLQ
;
A
#
# COMPACT_ATOMS: atom_id res chain seq x y z
N MET A 1 -37.88 9.56 -26.17
CA MET A 1 -37.23 8.63 -25.22
C MET A 1 -35.90 9.23 -24.80
N PRO A 2 -35.72 9.77 -23.58
CA PRO A 2 -34.42 10.24 -23.15
C PRO A 2 -33.56 9.04 -22.72
N ARG A 3 -32.36 8.92 -23.30
CA ARG A 3 -31.32 7.98 -22.86
C ARG A 3 -30.86 8.41 -21.45
N THR A 4 -31.12 7.59 -20.45
CA THR A 4 -30.42 7.64 -19.17
C THR A 4 -28.94 7.38 -19.44
N LEU A 5 -28.13 8.44 -19.42
CA LEU A 5 -26.69 8.31 -19.27
C LEU A 5 -26.45 7.82 -17.85
N GLY A 6 -26.26 6.51 -17.68
CA GLY A 6 -25.72 5.99 -16.44
C GLY A 6 -24.38 6.68 -16.19
N THR A 7 -24.24 7.34 -15.06
CA THR A 7 -22.93 7.68 -14.50
C THR A 7 -22.24 6.38 -14.16
N GLY A 8 -21.65 5.74 -15.18
CA GLY A 8 -20.66 4.69 -14.98
C GLY A 8 -19.50 5.35 -14.27
N GLY A 9 -19.48 5.25 -12.94
CA GLY A 9 -18.44 5.84 -12.11
C GLY A 9 -17.08 5.40 -12.64
N VAL A 10 -16.27 6.35 -13.08
CA VAL A 10 -14.89 6.06 -13.49
C VAL A 10 -14.23 5.38 -12.29
N PRO A 11 -13.63 4.18 -12.46
CA PRO A 11 -13.04 3.45 -11.34
C PRO A 11 -12.02 4.36 -10.65
N MET A 12 -12.29 4.68 -9.39
CA MET A 12 -11.44 5.57 -8.62
C MET A 12 -10.26 4.77 -8.08
N ALA A 13 -9.06 5.19 -8.46
CA ALA A 13 -7.83 4.67 -7.89
C ALA A 13 -7.87 4.79 -6.36
N TYR A 14 -7.42 3.75 -5.68
CA TYR A 14 -7.41 3.69 -4.23
C TYR A 14 -6.01 3.34 -3.76
N TYR A 15 -5.53 4.01 -2.71
CA TYR A 15 -4.13 3.95 -2.32
C TYR A 15 -3.99 3.35 -0.93
N PHE A 16 -2.98 2.49 -0.79
CA PHE A 16 -2.39 2.15 0.50
C PHE A 16 -1.13 3.00 0.67
N ILE A 17 -1.09 3.80 1.74
CA ILE A 17 0.04 4.67 2.05
C ILE A 17 0.57 4.24 3.41
N ALA A 18 1.83 3.89 3.49
CA ALA A 18 2.46 3.47 4.74
C ALA A 18 3.80 4.19 4.97
N THR A 19 4.01 4.58 6.21
CA THR A 19 5.26 5.15 6.73
C THR A 19 5.72 4.32 7.93
N TYR A 20 7.01 4.05 8.05
CA TYR A 20 7.56 3.33 9.21
C TYR A 20 9.10 3.41 9.27
N ASP A 21 9.65 3.08 10.44
CA ASP A 21 11.09 2.87 10.66
C ASP A 21 11.41 1.38 10.63
N VAL A 22 12.44 0.97 9.89
CA VAL A 22 12.88 -0.44 9.79
C VAL A 22 13.93 -0.67 10.87
N THR A 23 13.67 -1.64 11.75
CA THR A 23 14.53 -1.97 12.89
C THR A 23 15.28 -3.30 12.72
N ASP A 24 14.83 -4.15 11.80
CA ASP A 24 15.47 -5.43 11.49
C ASP A 24 15.50 -5.64 9.96
N GLU A 25 16.68 -5.50 9.38
CA GLU A 25 16.87 -5.59 7.93
C GLU A 25 16.62 -7.00 7.37
N ASP A 26 16.97 -8.04 8.13
CA ASP A 26 16.91 -9.41 7.66
C ASP A 26 15.46 -9.90 7.59
N ILE A 27 14.67 -9.60 8.64
CA ILE A 27 13.24 -9.88 8.67
C ILE A 27 12.52 -9.03 7.62
N TYR A 28 12.88 -7.75 7.49
CA TYR A 28 12.29 -6.87 6.49
C TYR A 28 12.57 -7.34 5.05
N ALA A 29 13.79 -7.80 4.77
CA ALA A 29 14.15 -8.37 3.47
C ALA A 29 13.31 -9.62 3.15
N ALA A 30 13.02 -10.47 4.15
CA ALA A 30 12.14 -11.62 3.98
C ALA A 30 10.71 -11.19 3.61
N TYR A 31 10.19 -10.14 4.23
CA TYR A 31 8.90 -9.53 3.87
C TYR A 31 8.90 -8.98 2.42
N VAL A 32 9.91 -8.20 2.03
CA VAL A 32 9.97 -7.53 0.72
C VAL A 32 10.02 -8.52 -0.45
N ARG A 33 10.70 -9.67 -0.28
CA ARG A 33 10.80 -10.69 -1.33
C ARG A 33 9.44 -11.24 -1.78
N GLU A 34 8.49 -11.35 -0.85
CA GLU A 34 7.22 -12.04 -1.08
C GLU A 34 6.06 -11.07 -1.31
N VAL A 35 6.08 -9.88 -0.68
CA VAL A 35 4.93 -8.96 -0.69
C VAL A 35 4.56 -8.45 -2.09
N GLY A 36 5.54 -8.32 -2.99
CA GLY A 36 5.28 -7.86 -4.36
C GLY A 36 4.27 -8.74 -5.11
N ALA A 37 4.35 -10.06 -4.92
CA ALA A 37 3.44 -11.00 -5.56
C ALA A 37 2.00 -10.85 -5.06
N THR A 38 1.82 -10.58 -3.75
CA THR A 38 0.48 -10.37 -3.18
C THR A 38 -0.13 -9.05 -3.67
N VAL A 39 0.68 -8.01 -3.84
CA VAL A 39 0.23 -6.73 -4.41
C VAL A 39 -0.25 -6.93 -5.85
N THR A 40 0.56 -7.57 -6.70
CA THR A 40 0.21 -7.83 -8.11
C THR A 40 -1.02 -8.74 -8.25
N LYS A 41 -1.19 -9.74 -7.37
CA LYS A 41 -2.37 -10.63 -7.33
C LYS A 41 -3.70 -9.88 -7.25
N HIS A 42 -3.72 -8.72 -6.60
CA HIS A 42 -4.91 -7.86 -6.44
C HIS A 42 -4.93 -6.65 -7.37
N GLY A 43 -4.12 -6.66 -8.43
CA GLY A 43 -4.02 -5.56 -9.40
C GLY A 43 -3.34 -4.31 -8.83
N GLY A 44 -2.63 -4.43 -7.71
CA GLY A 44 -1.89 -3.34 -7.10
C GLY A 44 -0.62 -2.99 -7.88
N LEU A 45 -0.24 -1.72 -7.83
CA LEU A 45 0.98 -1.17 -8.40
C LEU A 45 1.72 -0.38 -7.33
N VAL A 46 2.97 -0.78 -7.02
CA VAL A 46 3.84 -0.04 -6.11
C VAL A 46 4.34 1.22 -6.83
N LEU A 47 3.96 2.39 -6.34
CA LEU A 47 4.35 3.68 -6.89
C LEU A 47 5.55 4.28 -6.16
N VAL A 48 5.62 4.07 -4.84
CA VAL A 48 6.71 4.55 -3.99
C VAL A 48 7.15 3.41 -3.08
N SER A 49 8.46 3.19 -3.01
CA SER A 49 9.12 2.35 -2.02
C SER A 49 10.50 2.95 -1.76
N SER A 50 10.52 4.01 -0.94
CA SER A 50 11.74 4.77 -0.66
C SER A 50 12.20 4.53 0.77
N ARG A 51 13.47 4.19 0.93
CA ARG A 51 14.15 4.11 2.22
C ARG A 51 15.05 5.34 2.32
N HIS A 52 14.77 6.21 3.28
CA HIS A 52 15.41 7.52 3.48
C HIS A 52 15.11 8.52 2.35
N PRO A 53 13.84 8.91 2.13
CA PRO A 53 13.53 9.99 1.21
C PRO A 53 14.12 11.32 1.70
N GLU A 54 14.31 12.25 0.77
CA GLU A 54 14.66 13.63 1.10
C GLU A 54 13.53 14.29 1.91
N LEU A 55 13.86 14.75 3.12
CA LEU A 55 12.94 15.51 3.95
C LEU A 55 12.94 16.97 3.50
N VAL A 56 11.84 17.40 2.90
CA VAL A 56 11.66 18.80 2.47
C VAL A 56 11.05 19.65 3.59
N GLU A 57 10.03 19.14 4.29
CA GLU A 57 9.34 19.84 5.38
C GLU A 57 8.86 18.86 6.48
N GLY A 58 8.79 19.35 7.72
CA GLY A 58 8.20 18.63 8.85
C GLY A 58 9.06 17.50 9.40
N SER A 59 8.43 16.37 9.73
CA SER A 59 9.08 15.16 10.24
C SER A 59 8.40 13.94 9.65
N VAL A 60 9.19 12.95 9.21
CA VAL A 60 8.69 11.73 8.58
C VAL A 60 9.52 10.52 9.02
N ASP A 61 8.91 9.34 9.13
CA ASP A 61 9.68 8.12 9.31
C ASP A 61 10.44 7.76 8.02
N PRO A 62 11.58 7.04 8.12
CA PRO A 62 12.48 6.86 7.00
C PRO A 62 11.90 6.09 5.82
N THR A 63 10.94 5.19 6.03
CA THR A 63 10.42 4.37 4.93
C THR A 63 9.06 4.87 4.47
N GLN A 64 8.94 5.18 3.18
CA GLN A 64 7.69 5.61 2.55
C GLN A 64 7.26 4.60 1.48
N VAL A 65 6.02 4.12 1.59
CA VAL A 65 5.40 3.18 0.65
C VAL A 65 4.07 3.72 0.18
N VAL A 66 3.86 3.73 -1.14
CA VAL A 66 2.58 4.06 -1.77
C VAL A 66 2.26 2.97 -2.78
N ILE A 67 1.10 2.35 -2.63
CA ILE A 67 0.58 1.32 -3.54
C ILE A 67 -0.77 1.78 -4.07
N GLN A 68 -0.92 1.79 -5.38
CA GLN A 68 -2.18 2.06 -6.05
C GLN A 68 -2.92 0.75 -6.32
N PHE A 69 -4.24 0.75 -6.13
CA PHE A 69 -5.15 -0.33 -6.49
C PHE A 69 -6.24 0.20 -7.42
N PRO A 70 -6.84 -0.66 -8.26
CA PRO A 70 -7.88 -0.27 -9.20
C PRO A 70 -9.21 0.10 -8.51
N SER A 71 -9.39 -0.28 -7.25
CA SER A 71 -10.57 0.05 -6.44
C SER A 71 -10.31 -0.17 -4.94
N GLU A 72 -11.17 0.42 -4.10
CA GLU A 72 -11.17 0.16 -2.66
C GLU A 72 -11.33 -1.34 -2.33
N ALA A 73 -12.23 -2.02 -3.03
CA ALA A 73 -12.45 -3.46 -2.82
C ALA A 73 -11.17 -4.28 -3.06
N SER A 74 -10.38 -3.93 -4.08
CA SER A 74 -9.13 -4.61 -4.39
C SER A 74 -8.06 -4.37 -3.31
N ALA A 75 -7.95 -3.13 -2.82
CA ALA A 75 -7.02 -2.78 -1.76
C ALA A 75 -7.35 -3.50 -0.43
N ARG A 76 -8.64 -3.58 -0.09
CA ARG A 76 -9.11 -4.30 1.11
C ARG A 76 -8.95 -5.80 0.97
N ALA A 77 -9.22 -6.36 -0.22
CA ALA A 77 -9.01 -7.77 -0.49
C ALA A 77 -7.53 -8.17 -0.37
N TRP A 78 -6.62 -7.32 -0.86
CA TRP A 78 -5.17 -7.50 -0.67
C TRP A 78 -4.79 -7.51 0.81
N TYR A 79 -5.25 -6.51 1.57
CA TYR A 79 -4.87 -6.40 2.98
C TYR A 79 -5.44 -7.55 3.82
N ALA A 80 -6.60 -8.09 3.45
CA ALA A 80 -7.21 -9.25 4.10
C ALA A 80 -6.71 -10.61 3.53
N ASP A 81 -5.83 -10.62 2.53
CA ASP A 81 -5.42 -11.84 1.85
C ASP A 81 -4.66 -12.78 2.82
N PRO A 82 -5.06 -14.05 2.95
CA PRO A 82 -4.35 -15.02 3.78
C PRO A 82 -2.88 -15.21 3.41
N ASP A 83 -2.49 -14.95 2.16
CA ASP A 83 -1.10 -14.99 1.71
C ASP A 83 -0.32 -13.73 2.15
N TYR A 84 -1.01 -12.60 2.35
CA TYR A 84 -0.39 -11.36 2.83
C TYR A 84 -0.31 -11.30 4.36
N GLN A 85 -1.26 -11.88 5.09
CA GLN A 85 -1.31 -11.79 6.56
C GLN A 85 -0.03 -12.28 7.28
N PRO A 86 0.61 -13.41 6.89
CA PRO A 86 1.90 -13.80 7.45
C PRO A 86 3.02 -12.80 7.15
N LEU A 87 3.01 -12.19 5.96
CA LEU A 87 4.00 -11.18 5.55
C LEU A 87 3.82 -9.89 6.34
N LEU A 88 2.58 -9.50 6.63
CA LEU A 88 2.27 -8.37 7.49
C LEU A 88 2.84 -8.56 8.91
N ALA A 89 2.82 -9.78 9.44
CA ALA A 89 3.44 -10.09 10.73
C ALA A 89 4.97 -9.90 10.69
N LEU A 90 5.64 -10.31 9.61
CA LEU A 90 7.07 -10.03 9.40
C LEU A 90 7.35 -8.53 9.37
N ARG A 91 6.53 -7.75 8.65
CA ARG A 91 6.65 -6.29 8.60
C ARG A 91 6.52 -5.68 9.99
N PHE A 92 5.53 -6.09 10.79
CA PHE A 92 5.36 -5.58 12.15
C PHE A 92 6.48 -6.01 13.11
N ALA A 93 7.06 -7.19 12.92
CA ALA A 93 8.23 -7.62 13.71
C ALA A 93 9.49 -6.81 13.36
N ALA A 94 9.60 -6.32 12.12
CA ALA A 94 10.77 -5.62 11.60
C ALA A 94 10.66 -4.10 11.61
N THR A 95 9.54 -3.52 12.06
CA THR A 95 9.29 -2.08 11.96
C THR A 95 8.68 -1.48 13.21
N ARG A 96 8.88 -0.17 13.39
CA ARG A 96 8.27 0.64 14.47
C ARG A 96 7.81 2.00 13.96
N ASN A 97 7.12 2.74 14.84
CA ASN A 97 6.57 4.07 14.57
C ASN A 97 5.69 4.13 13.32
N GLY A 98 5.14 2.98 12.91
CA GLY A 98 4.49 2.86 11.63
C GLY A 98 3.06 3.36 11.65
N SER A 99 2.66 3.99 10.54
CA SER A 99 1.24 4.18 10.22
C SER A 99 0.96 3.68 8.80
N ALA A 100 -0.29 3.28 8.58
CA ALA A 100 -0.77 2.91 7.27
C ALA A 100 -2.22 3.35 7.12
N VAL A 101 -2.55 3.93 5.98
CA VAL A 101 -3.90 4.40 5.66
C VAL A 101 -4.32 3.94 4.29
N PHE A 102 -5.62 3.77 4.15
CA PHE A 102 -6.29 3.69 2.87
C PHE A 102 -6.84 5.06 2.50
N ALA A 103 -6.61 5.50 1.25
CA ALA A 103 -7.03 6.81 0.78
C ALA A 103 -7.55 6.74 -0.66
N SER A 104 -8.63 7.49 -0.94
CA SER A 104 -9.15 7.64 -2.30
C SER A 104 -8.27 8.59 -3.13
N GLY A 105 -8.05 8.27 -4.40
CA GLY A 105 -7.48 9.19 -5.37
C GLY A 105 -8.42 10.33 -5.73
N LEU A 106 -7.85 11.45 -6.17
CA LEU A 106 -8.61 12.49 -6.87
C LEU A 106 -8.75 12.08 -8.34
N GLN A 107 -9.94 12.30 -8.92
CA GLN A 107 -10.22 12.09 -10.35
C GLN A 107 -9.70 13.26 -11.17
#